data_AF-A0A2E2IQ93-F1
#
_entry.id   AF-A0A2E2IQ93-F1
#
_cell.length_a   1.000
_cell.length_b   1.000
_cell.length_c   1.000
_cell.angle_alpha   90.00
_cell.angle_beta   90.00
_cell.angle_gamma   90.00
#
_symmetry.space_group_name_H-M   'P 1'
#
loop_
_entity.id
_entity.type
_entity.pdbx_description
1 polymer ?
#
loop_
_entity_poly.entity_id
_entity_poly.type
_entity_poly.pdbx_seq_one_letter_code
_entity_poly.pdbx_strand_id
1 'polypeptide(L)'
;MARKSINRAEQLREHRKDFELALELGCTPAEAKAIRAQVEAREKHRAMLARHGRQSALPPLKMPTTQAEFERFNCSWMMRN
;
A
#
# COMPACT_ATOMS: atom_id res chain seq x y z
N MET A 1 23.39 -3.09 6.31
CA MET A 1 22.99 -3.13 4.89
C MET A 1 23.90 -2.21 4.10
N ALA A 2 24.69 -2.73 3.16
CA ALA A 2 25.62 -1.91 2.37
C ALA A 2 24.84 -1.01 1.40
N ARG A 3 25.11 0.30 1.39
CA ARG A 3 24.56 1.20 0.36
C ARG A 3 25.21 0.82 -0.96
N LYS A 4 24.45 0.21 -1.86
CA LYS A 4 24.88 -0.06 -3.24
C LYS A 4 25.21 1.29 -3.87
N SER A 5 26.48 1.55 -4.18
CA SER A 5 26.88 2.75 -4.92
C SER A 5 26.28 2.64 -6.32
N ILE A 6 25.16 3.32 -6.54
CA ILE A 6 24.50 3.35 -7.84
C ILE A 6 25.51 3.95 -8.83
N ASN A 7 25.88 3.19 -9.85
CA ASN A 7 26.81 3.62 -10.89
C ASN A 7 26.27 4.92 -11.52
N ARG A 8 27.14 5.90 -11.81
CA ARG A 8 26.73 7.21 -12.37
C ARG A 8 25.84 7.05 -13.61
N ALA A 9 26.11 6.04 -14.44
CA ALA A 9 25.29 5.72 -15.60
C ALA A 9 23.84 5.38 -15.24
N GLU A 10 23.63 4.60 -14.17
CA GLU A 10 22.29 4.24 -13.69
C GLU A 10 21.55 5.46 -13.13
N GLN A 11 22.25 6.33 -12.40
CA GLN A 11 21.66 7.58 -11.89
C GLN A 11 21.13 8.46 -13.04
N LEU A 12 21.90 8.57 -14.13
CA LEU A 12 21.49 9.35 -15.30
C LEU A 12 20.30 8.73 -16.05
N ARG A 13 20.23 7.40 -16.12
CA ARG A 13 19.06 6.70 -16.69
C ARG A 13 17.80 6.95 -15.87
N GLU A 14 17.90 6.86 -14.55
CA GLU A 14 16.77 7.13 -13.65
C GLU A 14 16.33 8.60 -13.71
N HIS A 15 17.29 9.53 -13.75
CA HIS A 15 17.01 10.95 -13.91
C HIS A 15 16.33 11.27 -15.25
N ARG A 16 16.73 10.59 -16.34
CA ARG A 16 16.07 10.74 -17.64
C ARG A 16 14.59 10.32 -17.58
N LYS A 17 14.28 9.20 -16.93
CA LYS A 17 12.89 8.75 -16.75
C LYS A 17 12.06 9.77 -15.97
N ASP A 18 12.62 10.35 -14.91
CA ASP A 18 11.94 11.39 -14.12
C ASP A 18 11.65 12.64 -14.97
N PHE A 19 12.58 13.01 -15.85
CA PHE A 19 12.39 14.12 -16.80
C PHE A 19 11.33 13.84 -17.85
N GLU A 20 11.32 12.64 -18.45
CA GLU A 20 10.31 12.24 -19.43
C GLU A 20 8.90 12.26 -18.79
N LEU A 21 8.76 11.70 -17.58
CA LEU A 21 7.51 11.74 -16.82
C LEU A 21 7.08 13.17 -16.47
N ALA A 22 8.02 14.04 -16.13
CA ALA A 22 7.74 15.45 -15.83
C ALA A 22 7.18 16.19 -17.05
N LEU A 23 7.70 15.92 -18.24
CA LEU A 23 7.20 16.49 -19.49
C LEU A 23 5.78 15.99 -19.81
N GLU A 24 5.51 14.70 -19.61
CA GLU A 24 4.17 14.12 -19.82
C GLU A 24 3.12 14.70 -18.86
N LEU A 25 3.50 14.94 -17.61
CA LEU A 25 2.61 15.45 -16.57
C LEU A 25 2.56 16.98 -16.49
N GLY A 26 3.45 17.69 -17.21
CA GLY A 26 3.57 19.14 -17.13
C GLY A 26 4.01 19.65 -15.75
N CYS A 27 4.85 18.89 -15.05
CA CYS A 27 5.33 19.22 -13.69
C CYS A 27 6.86 19.29 -13.63
N THR A 28 7.42 19.54 -12.45
CA THR A 28 8.87 19.54 -12.27
C THR A 28 9.42 18.10 -12.11
N PRO A 29 10.68 17.83 -12.49
CA PRO A 29 11.30 16.51 -12.31
C PRO A 29 11.30 16.03 -10.85
N ALA A 30 11.40 16.95 -9.89
CA ALA A 30 11.36 16.62 -8.46
C ALA A 30 9.98 16.09 -8.04
N GLU A 31 8.90 16.70 -8.56
CA GLU A 31 7.53 16.27 -8.34
C GLU A 31 7.25 14.94 -9.04
N ALA A 32 7.67 14.79 -10.30
CA ALA A 32 7.54 13.54 -11.05
C ALA A 32 8.20 12.37 -10.30
N LYS A 33 9.39 12.57 -9.75
CA LYS A 33 10.09 11.59 -8.90
C LYS A 33 9.28 11.24 -7.64
N ALA A 34 8.68 12.23 -6.98
CA ALA A 34 7.84 12.00 -5.80
C ALA A 34 6.57 11.19 -6.16
N ILE A 35 5.93 11.51 -7.28
CA ILE A 35 4.77 10.76 -7.79
C ILE A 35 5.16 9.31 -8.07
N ARG A 36 6.27 9.08 -8.77
CA ARG A 36 6.77 7.73 -9.07
C ARG A 36 7.05 6.94 -7.79
N ALA A 37 7.68 7.56 -6.80
CA ALA A 37 7.93 6.94 -5.50
C ALA A 37 6.63 6.57 -4.75
N GLN A 38 5.59 7.42 -4.84
CA GLN A 38 4.28 7.12 -4.25
C GLN A 38 3.61 5.92 -4.94
N VAL A 39 3.67 5.85 -6.27
CA VAL A 39 3.13 4.71 -7.03
C VAL A 39 3.87 3.42 -6.66
N GLU A 40 5.21 3.43 -6.66
CA GLU A 40 6.01 2.27 -6.24
C GLU A 40 5.69 1.83 -4.81
N ALA A 41 5.51 2.78 -3.87
CA ALA A 41 5.14 2.47 -2.49
C ALA A 41 3.77 1.80 -2.40
N ARG A 42 2.78 2.29 -3.17
CA ARG A 42 1.44 1.68 -3.25
C ARG A 42 1.50 0.28 -3.86
N GLU A 43 2.29 0.06 -4.89
CA GLU A 43 2.46 -1.27 -5.50
C GLU A 43 3.14 -2.25 -4.54
N LYS A 44 4.20 -1.84 -3.85
CA LYS A 44 4.85 -2.64 -2.81
C LYS A 44 3.87 -2.99 -1.69
N HIS A 45 3.06 -2.02 -1.26
CA HIS A 45 2.02 -2.26 -0.26
C HIS A 45 0.95 -3.23 -0.77
N ARG A 46 0.47 -3.09 -2.01
CA ARG A 46 -0.46 -4.04 -2.64
C ARG A 46 0.13 -5.45 -2.73
N ALA A 47 1.39 -5.58 -3.12
CA ALA A 47 2.08 -6.87 -3.18
C ALA A 47 2.21 -7.52 -1.80
N MET A 48 2.55 -6.72 -0.78
CA MET A 48 2.58 -7.15 0.62
C MET A 48 1.20 -7.64 1.08
N LEU A 49 0.15 -6.86 0.85
CA LEU A 49 -1.22 -7.25 1.19
C LEU A 49 -1.69 -8.47 0.40
N ALA A 50 -1.35 -8.62 -0.88
CA ALA A 50 -1.70 -9.80 -1.66
C ALA A 50 -1.04 -11.08 -1.10
N ARG A 51 0.18 -10.95 -0.59
CA ARG A 51 0.89 -12.06 0.08
C ARG A 51 0.22 -12.45 1.40
N HIS A 52 -0.22 -11.47 2.20
CA HIS A 52 -0.89 -11.71 3.48
C HIS A 52 -2.38 -12.06 3.34
N GLY A 53 -3.08 -11.50 2.36
CA GLY A 53 -4.48 -11.78 2.07
C GLY A 53 -4.70 -13.23 1.60
N ARG A 54 -3.69 -13.83 0.94
CA ARG A 54 -3.67 -15.29 0.70
C ARG A 54 -3.51 -16.11 1.98
N GLN A 55 -2.91 -15.55 3.03
CA GLN A 55 -2.79 -16.21 4.35
C GLN A 55 -4.03 -15.99 5.22
N SER A 56 -4.73 -14.84 5.07
CA SER A 56 -6.04 -14.61 5.69
C SER A 56 -7.16 -15.28 4.88
N ALA A 57 -7.09 -16.60 4.74
CA ALA A 57 -8.26 -17.41 4.33
C ALA A 57 -9.31 -17.49 5.47
N LEU A 58 -9.38 -16.46 6.33
CA LEU A 58 -10.43 -16.34 7.31
C LEU A 58 -11.71 -16.03 6.52
N PRO A 59 -12.79 -16.80 6.73
CA PRO A 59 -14.05 -16.50 6.10
C PRO A 59 -14.45 -15.06 6.49
N PRO A 60 -15.06 -14.30 5.56
CA PRO A 60 -15.54 -12.96 5.88
C PRO A 60 -16.40 -13.04 7.14
N LEU A 61 -16.09 -12.19 8.13
CA LEU A 61 -16.88 -12.08 9.36
C LEU A 61 -18.32 -11.82 8.95
N LYS A 62 -19.22 -12.77 9.25
CA LYS A 62 -20.65 -12.59 9.03
C LYS A 62 -21.10 -11.51 10.01
N MET A 63 -21.30 -10.30 9.49
CA MET A 63 -21.90 -9.23 10.27
C MET A 63 -23.37 -9.58 10.54
N PRO A 64 -23.87 -9.41 11.77
CA PRO A 64 -25.29 -9.57 12.05
C PRO A 64 -26.07 -8.55 11.21
N THR A 65 -27.01 -9.05 10.41
CA THR A 65 -27.83 -8.24 9.49
C THR A 65 -29.14 -7.79 10.13
N THR A 66 -29.49 -8.35 11.28
CA THR A 66 -30.72 -8.04 12.01
C THR A 66 -30.44 -7.68 13.46
N GLN A 67 -31.32 -6.86 14.05
CA GLN A 67 -31.26 -6.47 15.45
C GLN A 67 -31.25 -7.68 16.40
N ALA A 68 -32.02 -8.73 16.08
CA ALA A 68 -32.09 -9.97 16.87
C ALA A 68 -30.76 -10.77 16.84
N GLU A 69 -30.01 -10.71 15.74
CA GLU A 69 -28.69 -11.33 15.64
C GLU A 69 -27.64 -10.57 16.45
N PHE A 70 -27.74 -9.24 16.49
CA PHE A 70 -26.87 -8.40 17.30
C PHE A 70 -27.08 -8.64 18.81
N GLU A 71 -28.34 -8.76 19.25
CA GLU A 71 -28.69 -9.09 20.64
C GLU A 71 -28.23 -10.49 21.06
N ARG A 72 -28.13 -11.45 20.13
CA ARG A 72 -27.50 -12.76 20.39
C ARG A 72 -25.98 -12.66 20.56
N PHE A 73 -25.35 -11.67 19.95
CA PHE A 73 -23.94 -11.34 20.14
C PHE A 73 -23.74 -10.58 21.47
N ASN A 74 -24.45 -11.00 22.53
CA ASN A 74 -24.37 -10.37 23.83
C ASN A 74 -23.02 -10.69 24.47
N CYS A 75 -22.05 -9.80 24.25
CA CYS A 75 -20.73 -9.84 24.89
C CYS A 75 -20.80 -9.37 26.35
N SER A 76 -21.85 -9.74 27.09
CA SER A 76 -22.03 -9.41 28.51
C SER A 76 -20.87 -9.92 29.37
N TRP A 77 -20.22 -11.01 28.95
CA TRP A 77 -19.01 -11.56 29.57
C TRP A 77 -17.75 -10.71 29.38
N MET A 78 -17.74 -9.79 28.39
CA MET A 78 -16.63 -8.87 28.10
C MET A 78 -16.75 -7.57 28.92
N MET A 79 -17.98 -7.20 29.29
CA MET A 79 -18.26 -6.10 30.23
C MET A 79 -18.21 -6.63 31.67
N ARG A 80 -17.03 -7.08 32.12
CA ARG A 80 -16.82 -7.30 33.55
C ARG A 80 -16.65 -5.95 34.24
N ASN A 81 -17.58 -5.62 35.13
CA ASN A 81 -17.41 -4.58 36.14
C ASN A 81 -16.27 -4.95 37.10
#